data_AF-K9EVX6-F1
#
_entry.id   AF-K9EVX6-F1
#
_cell.length_a   1.000
_cell.length_b   1.000
_cell.length_c   1.000
_cell.angle_alpha   90.00
_cell.angle_beta   90.00
_cell.angle_gamma   90.00
#
_symmetry.space_group_name_H-M   'P 1'
#
loop_
_entity.id
_entity.type
_entity.pdbx_description
1 polymer ?
#
loop_
_entity_poly.entity_id
_entity_poly.type
_entity_poly.pdbx_seq_one_letter_code
_entity_poly.pdbx_strand_id
1 'polypeptide(L)'
;MDKKGLYDTILNLENQAKDLADQLAGIKEEVSEMTQENHTLRMENQYLRDRLDSELSQKSPDSQVPDQVPPADPNNPSGLTKSRLNLENIYEDGFHVCNLFFGKRREGDSPCAFCLEVIYGDRDQKQD
;
A
#
# COMPACT_ATOMS: atom_id res chain seq x y z
N MET A 1 2.13 -3.32 55.22
CA MET A 1 2.99 -2.81 54.15
C MET A 1 3.44 -1.41 54.56
N ASP A 2 4.73 -1.14 54.57
CA ASP A 2 5.26 0.17 54.97
C ASP A 2 4.89 1.20 53.90
N LYS A 3 4.33 2.35 54.31
CA LYS A 3 3.87 3.42 53.40
C LYS A 3 5.00 3.92 52.50
N LYS A 4 6.24 3.86 53.00
CA LYS A 4 7.44 4.24 52.26
C LYS A 4 7.73 3.29 51.09
N GLY A 5 7.63 1.98 51.33
CA GLY A 5 7.86 0.97 50.29
C GLY A 5 6.82 1.00 49.16
N LEU A 6 5.57 1.38 49.44
CA LEU A 6 4.56 1.60 48.41
C LEU A 6 4.91 2.80 47.52
N TYR A 7 5.37 3.90 48.11
CA TYR A 7 5.83 5.08 47.36
C TYR A 7 7.03 4.75 46.47
N ASP A 8 8.03 4.04 46.99
CA ASP A 8 9.21 3.63 46.22
C ASP A 8 8.83 2.69 45.06
N THR A 9 7.85 1.81 45.27
CA THR A 9 7.34 0.92 44.21
C THR A 9 6.64 1.71 43.10
N ILE A 10 5.83 2.71 43.46
CA ILE A 10 5.14 3.58 42.49
C ILE A 10 6.17 4.38 41.68
N LEU A 11 7.19 4.95 42.33
CA LEU A 11 8.26 5.68 41.64
C LEU A 11 9.04 4.78 40.68
N ASN A 12 9.27 3.52 41.05
CA ASN A 12 9.93 2.57 40.15
C ASN A 12 9.05 2.25 38.92
N LEU A 13 7.75 2.01 39.12
CA LEU A 13 6.82 1.79 38.02
C LEU A 13 6.68 3.01 37.11
N GLU A 14 6.69 4.22 37.65
CA GLU A 14 6.70 5.46 36.88
C GLU A 14 7.92 5.53 35.96
N ASN A 15 9.12 5.25 36.50
CA ASN A 15 10.35 5.24 35.71
C ASN A 15 10.33 4.15 34.62
N GLN A 16 9.85 2.94 34.93
CA GLN A 16 9.70 1.88 33.93
C GLN A 16 8.72 2.25 32.81
N ALA A 17 7.61 2.90 33.17
CA ALA A 17 6.64 3.36 32.18
C ALA A 17 7.23 4.44 31.27
N LYS A 18 8.08 5.32 31.82
CA LYS A 18 8.79 6.34 31.06
C LYS A 18 9.82 5.72 30.10
N ASP A 19 10.65 4.81 30.59
CA ASP A 19 11.62 4.09 29.76
C ASP A 19 10.93 3.33 28.63
N LEU A 20 9.80 2.69 28.90
CA LEU A 20 9.01 2.01 27.88
C LEU A 20 8.44 2.98 26.84
N ALA A 21 7.97 4.16 27.27
CA ALA A 21 7.48 5.19 26.35
C ALA A 21 8.61 5.71 25.44
N ASP A 22 9.80 5.91 25.98
CA ASP A 22 10.98 6.35 25.22
C ASP A 22 11.42 5.27 24.21
N GLN A 23 11.41 3.99 24.60
CA GLN A 23 11.67 2.88 23.68
C GLN A 23 10.65 2.80 22.55
N LEU A 24 9.36 2.96 22.85
CA LEU A 24 8.30 2.99 21.83
C LEU A 24 8.46 4.16 20.86
N ALA A 25 8.90 5.32 21.35
CA ALA A 25 9.19 6.47 20.49
C ALA A 25 10.33 6.17 19.51
N GLY A 26 11.41 5.52 19.98
CA GLY A 26 12.53 5.11 19.12
C GLY A 26 12.11 4.08 18.06
N ILE A 27 11.36 3.04 18.45
CA ILE A 27 10.86 2.03 17.51
C ILE A 27 9.95 2.65 16.45
N LYS A 28 9.11 3.60 16.84
CA LYS A 28 8.23 4.31 15.88
C LYS A 28 9.03 5.05 14.82
N GLU A 29 10.14 5.69 15.20
CA GLU A 29 11.02 6.40 14.28
C GLU A 29 11.69 5.42 13.30
N GLU A 30 12.25 4.32 13.82
CA GLU A 30 12.89 3.29 13.00
C GLU A 30 11.91 2.63 12.00
N VAL A 31 10.68 2.33 12.44
CA VAL A 31 9.62 1.81 11.55
C VAL A 31 9.24 2.84 10.47
N SER A 32 9.21 4.13 10.80
CA SER A 32 8.94 5.19 9.83
C SER A 32 10.04 5.28 8.77
N GLU A 33 11.30 5.20 9.16
CA GLU A 33 12.44 5.20 8.24
C GLU A 33 12.41 3.95 7.34
N MET A 34 12.21 2.78 7.93
CA MET A 34 12.17 1.51 7.20
C MET A 34 11.01 1.46 6.21
N THR A 35 9.84 2.00 6.55
CA THR A 35 8.70 2.07 5.62
C THR A 35 8.95 3.03 4.46
N GLN A 36 9.62 4.16 4.71
CA GLN A 36 10.02 5.09 3.66
C GLN A 36 11.06 4.47 2.70
N GLU A 37 12.06 3.79 3.23
CA GLU A 37 13.05 3.08 2.43
C GLU A 37 12.39 1.96 1.61
N ASN A 38 11.52 1.16 2.23
CA ASN A 38 10.80 0.09 1.54
C ASN A 38 9.94 0.64 0.40
N HIS A 39 9.24 1.76 0.60
CA HIS A 39 8.46 2.41 -0.45
C HIS A 39 9.36 2.86 -1.61
N THR A 40 10.51 3.48 -1.30
CA THR A 40 11.50 3.92 -2.30
C THR A 40 12.01 2.73 -3.12
N LEU A 41 12.38 1.64 -2.46
CA LEU A 41 12.86 0.42 -3.11
C LEU A 41 11.78 -0.25 -3.98
N ARG A 42 10.52 -0.26 -3.54
CA ARG A 42 9.40 -0.78 -4.36
C ARG A 42 9.22 0.03 -5.64
N MET A 43 9.28 1.36 -5.54
CA MET A 43 9.20 2.25 -6.69
C MET A 43 10.35 2.04 -7.67
N GLU A 44 11.58 1.92 -7.17
CA GLU A 44 12.75 1.63 -8.00
C GLU A 44 12.66 0.25 -8.66
N ASN A 45 12.23 -0.78 -7.91
CA ASN A 45 12.04 -2.12 -8.47
C ASN A 45 11.00 -2.11 -9.59
N GLN A 46 9.88 -1.41 -9.41
CA GLN A 46 8.85 -1.26 -10.44
C GLN A 46 9.41 -0.54 -11.68
N TYR A 47 10.15 0.55 -11.49
CA TYR A 47 10.77 1.29 -12.59
C TYR A 47 11.75 0.42 -13.39
N LEU A 48 12.56 -0.39 -12.70
CA LEU A 48 13.49 -1.32 -13.33
C LEU A 48 12.76 -2.40 -14.14
N ARG A 49 11.64 -2.95 -13.61
CA ARG A 49 10.79 -3.90 -14.34
C ARG A 49 10.19 -3.28 -15.59
N ASP A 50 9.61 -2.10 -15.47
CA ASP A 50 9.01 -1.37 -16.60
C ASP A 50 10.06 -1.08 -17.69
N ARG A 51 11.28 -0.70 -17.29
CA ARG A 51 12.38 -0.50 -18.22
C ARG A 51 12.78 -1.81 -18.90
N LEU A 52 12.93 -2.90 -18.16
CA LEU A 52 13.27 -4.21 -18.72
C LEU A 52 12.20 -4.67 -19.73
N ASP A 53 10.93 -4.54 -19.38
CA ASP A 53 9.81 -4.86 -20.28
C ASP A 53 9.85 -4.02 -21.55
N SER A 54 10.19 -2.72 -21.44
CA SER A 54 10.33 -1.84 -22.61
C SER A 54 11.51 -2.24 -23.51
N GLU A 55 12.65 -2.62 -22.93
CA GLU A 55 13.83 -3.08 -23.68
C GLU A 55 13.58 -4.45 -24.34
N LEU A 56 12.84 -5.35 -23.67
CA LEU A 56 12.42 -6.64 -24.23
C LEU A 56 11.39 -6.46 -25.35
N SER A 57 10.42 -5.56 -25.17
CA SER A 57 9.38 -5.25 -26.17
C SER A 57 9.94 -4.54 -27.41
N GLN A 58 10.98 -3.71 -27.26
CA GLN A 58 11.69 -3.10 -28.39
C GLN A 58 12.50 -4.12 -29.22
N LYS A 59 12.80 -5.30 -28.66
CA LYS A 59 13.53 -6.36 -29.37
C LYS A 59 12.64 -7.25 -30.25
N SER A 60 11.33 -7.07 -30.18
CA SER A 60 10.31 -7.69 -31.05
C SER A 60 9.68 -6.63 -31.97
N PRO A 61 9.88 -6.68 -33.30
CA PRO A 61 9.40 -5.64 -34.21
C PRO A 61 7.91 -5.79 -34.55
N ASP A 62 7.07 -6.11 -33.57
CA ASP A 62 5.61 -6.22 -33.76
C ASP A 62 4.88 -6.31 -32.41
N SER A 63 4.61 -5.18 -31.76
CA SER A 63 3.63 -5.09 -30.66
C SER A 63 3.27 -3.64 -30.38
N GLN A 64 2.61 -2.98 -31.34
CA GLN A 64 1.58 -2.01 -30.99
C GLN A 64 0.31 -2.80 -30.73
N VAL A 65 0.18 -3.36 -29.52
CA VAL A 65 -1.10 -3.92 -29.08
C VAL A 65 -1.80 -2.81 -28.28
N PRO A 66 -2.99 -2.32 -28.73
CA PRO A 66 -3.79 -1.43 -27.92
C PRO A 66 -4.15 -2.14 -26.62
N ASP A 67 -4.29 -1.36 -25.55
CA ASP A 67 -4.75 -1.60 -24.17
C ASP A 67 -5.83 -2.71 -23.98
N GLN A 68 -5.57 -3.90 -24.48
CA GLN A 68 -6.40 -5.09 -24.39
C GLN A 68 -5.80 -5.97 -23.32
N VAL A 69 -6.66 -6.41 -22.41
CA VAL A 69 -6.37 -7.35 -21.32
C VAL A 69 -5.41 -8.44 -21.84
N PRO A 70 -4.16 -8.52 -21.33
CA PRO A 70 -3.26 -9.60 -21.72
C PRO A 70 -3.93 -10.94 -21.39
N PRO A 71 -3.88 -11.94 -22.29
CA PRO A 71 -4.42 -13.26 -21.97
C PRO A 71 -3.69 -13.80 -20.74
N ALA A 72 -4.47 -14.19 -19.71
CA ALA A 72 -4.08 -14.86 -18.48
C ALA A 72 -2.56 -14.84 -18.18
N ASP A 73 -2.04 -13.67 -17.81
CA ASP A 73 -0.70 -13.58 -17.24
C ASP A 73 -0.72 -14.28 -15.88
N PRO A 74 0.13 -15.28 -15.62
CA PRO A 74 0.24 -15.92 -14.31
C PRO A 74 0.57 -14.93 -13.16
N ASN A 75 1.02 -13.71 -13.48
CA ASN A 75 1.26 -12.62 -12.52
C ASN A 75 0.10 -11.62 -12.39
N ASN A 76 -0.98 -11.75 -13.17
CA ASN A 76 -2.17 -10.90 -13.12
C ASN A 76 -3.45 -11.75 -12.98
N PRO A 77 -3.69 -12.35 -11.80
CA PRO A 77 -4.85 -13.21 -11.56
C PRO A 77 -6.17 -12.44 -11.65
N SER A 78 -6.15 -11.12 -11.42
CA SER A 78 -7.34 -10.25 -11.46
C SER A 78 -7.79 -9.92 -12.89
N GLY A 79 -6.96 -10.17 -13.91
CA GLY A 79 -7.27 -9.83 -15.31
C GLY A 79 -7.47 -8.33 -15.56
N LEU A 80 -7.03 -7.48 -14.63
CA LEU A 80 -7.19 -6.03 -14.70
C LEU A 80 -6.17 -5.43 -15.67
N THR A 81 -6.53 -4.31 -16.32
CA THR A 81 -5.54 -3.50 -17.05
C THR A 81 -4.48 -2.97 -16.09
N LYS A 82 -3.28 -2.64 -16.58
CA LYS A 82 -2.18 -2.10 -15.76
C LYS A 82 -2.63 -0.89 -14.91
N SER A 83 -3.45 -0.02 -15.50
CA SER A 83 -4.06 1.14 -14.87
C SER A 83 -4.94 0.75 -13.67
N ARG A 84 -5.75 -0.30 -13.80
CA ARG A 84 -6.65 -0.78 -12.75
C ARG A 84 -5.94 -1.57 -11.67
N LEU A 85 -4.93 -2.36 -12.03
CA LEU A 85 -4.05 -3.04 -11.08
C LEU A 85 -3.35 -2.03 -10.15
N ASN A 86 -2.93 -0.88 -10.69
CA ASN A 86 -2.38 0.19 -9.85
C ASN A 86 -3.40 0.76 -8.86
N LEU A 87 -4.66 0.93 -9.26
CA LEU A 87 -5.72 1.41 -8.38
C LEU A 87 -6.08 0.38 -7.30
N GLU A 88 -6.05 -0.91 -7.64
CA GLU A 88 -6.19 -2.02 -6.69
C GLU A 88 -5.08 -1.97 -5.62
N ASN A 89 -3.82 -1.82 -6.02
CA ASN A 89 -2.69 -1.71 -5.08
C ASN A 89 -2.85 -0.54 -4.10
N ILE A 90 -3.22 0.66 -4.59
CA ILE A 90 -3.44 1.83 -3.74
C ILE A 90 -4.61 1.60 -2.75
N TYR A 91 -5.64 0.88 -3.19
CA TYR A 91 -6.77 0.52 -2.34
C TYR A 91 -6.37 -0.47 -1.24
N GLU A 92 -5.58 -1.49 -1.56
CA GLU A 92 -5.04 -2.47 -0.59
C GLU A 92 -4.06 -1.84 0.41
N ASP A 93 -3.30 -0.82 0.00
CA ASP A 93 -2.48 0.00 0.91
C ASP A 93 -3.32 0.84 1.89
N GLY A 94 -4.65 0.80 1.77
CA GLY A 94 -5.57 1.41 2.72
C GLY A 94 -5.98 2.84 2.34
N PHE A 95 -5.87 3.23 1.06
CA PHE A 95 -6.29 4.53 0.59
C PHE A 95 -7.55 4.46 -0.29
N HIS A 96 -8.29 5.55 -0.36
CA HIS A 96 -9.41 5.67 -1.28
C HIS A 96 -8.91 6.06 -2.69
N VAL A 97 -9.44 5.38 -3.71
CA VAL A 97 -9.24 5.70 -5.13
C VAL A 97 -10.49 6.29 -5.80
N CYS A 98 -11.58 6.45 -5.05
CA CYS A 98 -12.80 7.08 -5.53
C CYS A 98 -12.71 8.61 -5.50
N ASN A 99 -13.50 9.28 -6.33
CA ASN A 99 -13.50 10.75 -6.45
C ASN A 99 -13.88 11.48 -5.15
N LEU A 100 -14.57 10.82 -4.22
CA LEU A 100 -15.06 11.41 -2.97
C LEU A 100 -13.94 11.60 -1.95
N PHE A 101 -13.00 10.66 -1.89
CA PHE A 101 -12.00 10.59 -0.81
C PHE A 101 -10.59 10.32 -1.34
N PHE A 102 -10.32 10.56 -2.62
CA PHE A 102 -9.06 10.21 -3.27
C PHE A 102 -7.83 10.56 -2.41
N GLY A 103 -7.00 9.56 -2.14
CA GLY A 103 -5.77 9.70 -1.36
C GLY A 103 -5.96 9.82 0.16
N LYS A 104 -7.18 9.84 0.68
CA LYS A 104 -7.42 9.71 2.14
C LYS A 104 -7.30 8.26 2.58
N ARG A 105 -6.82 8.08 3.81
CA ARG A 105 -6.74 6.76 4.46
C ARG A 105 -8.14 6.24 4.79
N ARG A 106 -8.41 4.96 4.54
CA ARG A 106 -9.64 4.27 4.92
C ARG A 106 -9.71 4.15 6.44
N GLU A 107 -10.84 4.54 7.02
CA GLU A 107 -11.09 4.39 8.46
C GLU A 107 -11.69 3.00 8.72
N GLY A 108 -10.85 2.05 9.13
CA GLY A 108 -11.23 0.67 9.44
C GLY A 108 -11.26 -0.28 8.24
N ASP A 109 -11.64 -1.55 8.49
CA ASP A 109 -11.60 -2.64 7.51
C ASP A 109 -12.82 -2.70 6.58
N SER A 110 -13.75 -1.73 6.69
CA SER A 110 -14.94 -1.73 5.83
C SER A 110 -14.54 -1.42 4.38
N PRO A 111 -14.93 -2.27 3.40
CA PRO A 111 -14.67 -2.00 2.00
C PRO A 111 -15.44 -0.76 1.52
N CYS A 112 -14.81 0.05 0.67
CA CYS A 112 -15.45 1.22 0.07
C CYS A 112 -16.07 0.84 -1.28
N ALA A 113 -17.40 0.75 -1.35
CA ALA A 113 -18.12 0.36 -2.56
C ALA A 113 -17.73 1.19 -3.79
N PHE A 114 -17.55 2.51 -3.63
CA PHE A 114 -17.13 3.39 -4.73
C PHE A 114 -15.69 3.11 -5.22
N CYS A 115 -14.79 2.66 -4.35
CA CYS A 115 -13.45 2.26 -4.78
C CYS A 115 -13.51 0.96 -5.58
N LEU A 116 -14.31 -0.01 -5.11
CA LEU A 116 -14.53 -1.27 -5.82
C LEU A 116 -15.15 -1.05 -7.20
N GLU A 117 -16.10 -0.13 -7.33
CA GLU A 117 -16.69 0.23 -8.63
C GLU A 117 -15.65 0.85 -9.59
N VAL A 118 -14.74 1.68 -9.08
CA VAL A 118 -13.67 2.24 -9.91
C VAL A 118 -12.69 1.16 -10.40
N ILE A 119 -12.34 0.21 -9.52
CA ILE A 119 -11.35 -0.84 -9.80
C ILE A 119 -11.96 -1.94 -10.69
N TYR A 120 -13.12 -2.45 -10.32
CA TYR A 120 -13.73 -3.66 -10.92
C TYR A 120 -15.02 -3.39 -11.69
N GLY A 121 -15.54 -2.16 -11.71
CA GLY A 121 -16.78 -1.84 -12.40
C GLY A 121 -16.64 -1.98 -13.92
N ASP A 122 -17.51 -2.78 -14.51
CA ASP A 122 -17.57 -2.95 -15.96
C ASP A 122 -17.99 -1.66 -16.65
N ARG A 123 -17.24 -1.27 -17.69
CA ARG A 123 -17.72 -0.35 -18.73
C ARG A 123 -17.92 -1.10 -20.05
N ASP A 124 -18.49 -2.30 -19.99
CA ASP A 124 -18.97 -3.04 -21.16
C ASP A 124 -20.41 -2.65 -21.55
N GLN A 125 -20.77 -1.38 -21.40
CA GLN A 125 -21.96 -0.80 -22.02
C GLN A 125 -21.57 0.37 -22.93
N LYS A 126 -21.01 0.02 -24.09
CA LYS A 126 -21.31 0.73 -25.33
C LYS A 126 -21.99 -0.25 -26.27
N GLN A 127 -23.29 -0.42 -26.07
CA GLN A 127 -24.20 -0.64 -27.19
C GLN A 127 -24.38 0.74 -27.85
N ASP A 128 -23.85 0.88 -29.07
CA ASP A 128 -24.48 1.51 -30.23
C ASP A 128 -23.52 1.42 -31.43
#